data_AF-A0A1T4RJT1-F1
#
_entry.id   AF-A0A1T4RJT1-F1
#
_cell.length_a   1.000
_cell.length_b   1.000
_cell.length_c   1.000
_cell.angle_alpha   90.00
_cell.angle_beta   90.00
_cell.angle_gamma   90.00
#
_symmetry.space_group_name_H-M   'P 1'
#
loop_
_entity.id
_entity.type
_entity.pdbx_description
1 polymer ?
#
loop_
_entity_poly.entity_id
_entity_poly.type
_entity_poly.pdbx_seq_one_letter_code
_entity_poly.pdbx_strand_id
1 'polypeptide(L)'
;MDDRAAAVVQFWREAGPDKWFQGGPEFDERCREHLLDPHMAAARGELADWNRDADTALALVLLLDQAPRNIFRGSAHAYATDPMARSVAIRAVGHGFDMQVDPELRTFFYLPFMHSEDPVDQQRSVELYQSMTSPGADKWALHHQGIIERFGRFPHRNPLFGRASTPAEQAWLEEGGFGS
;
A
#
# COMPACT_ATOMS: atom_id res chain seq x y z
N MET A 1 -22.62 -5.86 6.54
CA MET A 1 -21.44 -5.63 5.69
C MET A 1 -21.93 -4.88 4.47
N ASP A 2 -21.29 -3.77 4.08
CA ASP A 2 -21.63 -3.07 2.84
C ASP A 2 -21.25 -3.96 1.65
N ASP A 3 -22.21 -4.33 0.80
CA ASP A 3 -22.00 -5.26 -0.33
C ASP A 3 -20.88 -4.78 -1.28
N ARG A 4 -20.66 -3.46 -1.37
CA ARG A 4 -19.59 -2.88 -2.18
C ARG A 4 -18.22 -3.12 -1.57
N ALA A 5 -18.10 -3.01 -0.24
CA ALA A 5 -16.84 -3.28 0.46
C ALA A 5 -16.49 -4.76 0.37
N ALA A 6 -17.49 -5.64 0.53
CA ALA A 6 -17.33 -7.07 0.37
C ALA A 6 -16.82 -7.43 -1.03
N ALA A 7 -17.37 -6.81 -2.08
CA ALA A 7 -16.92 -7.03 -3.46
C ALA A 7 -15.45 -6.64 -3.68
N VAL A 8 -14.98 -5.55 -3.09
CA VAL A 8 -13.57 -5.13 -3.16
C VAL A 8 -12.65 -6.16 -2.50
N VAL A 9 -12.97 -6.57 -1.28
CA VAL A 9 -12.17 -7.56 -0.54
C VAL A 9 -12.20 -8.91 -1.25
N GLN A 10 -13.34 -9.33 -1.79
CA GLN A 10 -13.48 -10.56 -2.56
C GLN A 10 -12.65 -10.52 -3.84
N PHE A 11 -12.74 -9.44 -4.63
CA PHE A 11 -11.92 -9.25 -5.83
C PHE A 11 -10.44 -9.41 -5.51
N TRP A 12 -9.99 -8.79 -4.42
CA TRP A 12 -8.59 -8.85 -4.02
C TRP A 12 -8.19 -10.26 -3.56
N ARG A 13 -9.02 -10.92 -2.75
CA ARG A 13 -8.80 -12.31 -2.33
C ARG A 13 -8.68 -13.26 -3.53
N GLU A 14 -9.57 -13.16 -4.50
CA GLU A 14 -9.60 -14.00 -5.70
C GLU A 14 -8.38 -13.78 -6.61
N ALA A 15 -7.78 -12.58 -6.59
CA ALA A 15 -6.55 -12.31 -7.33
C ALA A 15 -5.36 -13.13 -6.77
N GLY A 16 -5.31 -13.30 -5.45
CA GLY A 16 -4.29 -14.09 -4.77
C GLY A 16 -2.88 -13.47 -4.73
N PRO A 17 -1.97 -14.06 -3.93
CA PRO A 17 -0.66 -13.50 -3.61
C PRO A 17 0.25 -13.26 -4.82
N ASP A 18 0.15 -14.11 -5.85
CA ASP A 18 0.91 -13.93 -7.09
C ASP A 18 0.58 -12.59 -7.76
N LYS A 19 -0.70 -12.21 -7.78
CA LYS A 19 -1.15 -10.96 -8.41
C LYS A 19 -0.98 -9.73 -7.52
N TRP A 20 -1.06 -9.89 -6.19
CA TRP A 20 -0.90 -8.78 -5.24
C TRP A 20 0.43 -8.04 -5.41
N PHE A 21 1.52 -8.79 -5.64
CA PHE A 21 2.88 -8.20 -5.68
C PHE A 21 3.51 -8.15 -7.07
N GLN A 22 3.09 -8.98 -8.01
CA GLN A 22 3.63 -8.97 -9.38
C GLN A 22 2.75 -8.21 -10.37
N GLY A 23 1.44 -8.15 -10.11
CA GLY A 23 0.46 -7.51 -10.99
C GLY A 23 0.54 -8.01 -12.44
N GLY A 24 0.63 -7.05 -13.37
CA GLY A 24 0.79 -7.28 -14.80
C GLY A 24 -0.38 -6.69 -15.61
N PRO A 25 -0.19 -6.47 -16.93
CA PRO A 25 -1.15 -5.72 -17.75
C PRO A 25 -2.59 -6.24 -17.68
N GLU A 26 -2.77 -7.56 -17.67
CA GLU A 26 -4.09 -8.19 -17.55
C GLU A 26 -4.76 -7.91 -16.20
N PHE A 27 -3.99 -7.95 -15.10
CA PHE A 27 -4.52 -7.67 -13.78
C PHE A 27 -4.76 -6.17 -13.58
N ASP A 28 -3.92 -5.32 -14.16
CA ASP A 28 -4.11 -3.87 -14.15
C ASP A 28 -5.40 -3.47 -14.86
N GLU A 29 -5.75 -4.12 -15.97
CA GLU A 29 -7.04 -3.91 -16.65
C GLU A 29 -8.21 -4.36 -15.77
N ARG A 30 -8.14 -5.55 -15.16
CA ARG A 30 -9.18 -6.00 -14.21
C ARG A 30 -9.34 -5.03 -13.04
N CYS A 31 -8.24 -4.51 -12.49
CA CYS A 31 -8.30 -3.48 -11.45
C CYS A 31 -8.96 -2.20 -11.95
N ARG A 32 -8.71 -1.79 -13.20
CA ARG A 32 -9.36 -0.61 -13.79
C ARG A 32 -10.86 -0.84 -13.97
N GLU A 33 -11.26 -2.00 -14.48
CA GLU A 33 -12.66 -2.37 -14.70
C GLU A 33 -13.46 -2.43 -13.39
N HIS A 34 -12.88 -3.03 -12.33
CA HIS A 34 -13.61 -3.31 -11.10
C HIS A 34 -13.39 -2.30 -9.97
N LEU A 35 -12.22 -1.64 -9.93
CA LEU A 35 -11.80 -0.83 -8.78
C LEU A 35 -11.65 0.66 -9.08
N LEU A 36 -11.70 1.11 -10.35
CA LEU A 36 -11.56 2.55 -10.67
C LEU A 36 -12.65 3.40 -10.03
N ASP A 37 -13.92 3.08 -10.27
CA ASP A 37 -15.04 3.84 -9.72
C ASP A 37 -15.06 3.87 -8.18
N PRO A 38 -14.91 2.73 -7.46
CA PRO A 38 -14.84 2.77 -6.00
C PRO A 38 -13.56 3.46 -5.48
N HIS A 39 -12.42 3.36 -6.19
CA HIS A 39 -11.22 4.15 -5.86
C HIS A 39 -11.52 5.64 -5.94
N MET A 40 -12.17 6.09 -7.02
CA MET A 40 -12.51 7.51 -7.19
C MET A 40 -13.51 7.99 -6.13
N ALA A 41 -14.47 7.16 -5.72
CA ALA A 41 -15.37 7.46 -4.61
C ALA A 41 -14.62 7.56 -3.26
N ALA A 42 -13.71 6.62 -2.98
CA ALA A 42 -12.85 6.65 -1.80
C ALA A 42 -11.97 7.92 -1.77
N ALA A 43 -11.37 8.27 -2.90
CA ALA A 43 -10.51 9.46 -3.04
C ALA A 43 -11.29 10.77 -2.85
N ARG A 44 -12.60 10.79 -3.19
CA ARG A 44 -13.50 11.93 -2.88
C ARG A 44 -14.02 11.93 -1.43
N GLY A 45 -13.69 10.93 -0.63
CA GLY A 45 -14.13 10.80 0.76
C GLY A 45 -15.57 10.29 0.92
N GLU A 46 -16.20 9.81 -0.15
CA GLU A 46 -17.60 9.34 -0.15
C GLU A 46 -17.78 8.02 0.61
N LEU A 47 -16.69 7.31 0.89
CA LEU A 47 -16.65 6.04 1.62
C LEU A 47 -16.01 6.19 3.01
N ALA A 48 -16.02 7.39 3.59
CA ALA A 48 -15.39 7.65 4.89
C ALA A 48 -16.00 6.82 6.03
N ASP A 49 -17.26 6.43 5.92
CA ASP A 49 -18.00 5.58 6.85
C ASP A 49 -17.49 4.12 6.87
N TRP A 50 -16.71 3.69 5.89
CA TRP A 50 -16.05 2.39 5.88
C TRP A 50 -14.94 2.22 6.93
N ASN A 51 -14.61 3.27 7.69
CA ASN A 51 -13.66 3.17 8.81
C ASN A 51 -14.28 2.57 10.10
N ARG A 52 -15.46 1.94 10.04
CA ARG A 52 -16.23 1.55 11.24
C ARG A 52 -16.06 0.10 11.67
N ASP A 53 -15.64 -0.78 10.76
CA ASP A 53 -15.35 -2.18 11.04
C ASP A 53 -14.18 -2.68 10.19
N ALA A 54 -13.69 -3.88 10.52
CA ALA A 54 -12.45 -4.40 9.98
C ALA A 54 -12.51 -4.67 8.46
N ASP A 55 -13.60 -5.24 7.97
CA ASP A 55 -13.72 -5.62 6.56
C ASP A 55 -13.90 -4.38 5.67
N THR A 56 -14.72 -3.42 6.09
CA THR A 56 -14.89 -2.17 5.32
C THR A 56 -13.64 -1.32 5.37
N ALA A 57 -12.91 -1.31 6.49
CA ALA A 57 -11.64 -0.58 6.59
C ALA A 57 -10.58 -1.21 5.68
N LEU A 58 -10.52 -2.55 5.61
CA LEU A 58 -9.65 -3.25 4.68
C LEU A 58 -9.97 -2.89 3.23
N ALA A 59 -11.25 -2.91 2.84
CA ALA A 59 -11.68 -2.50 1.51
C ALA A 59 -11.21 -1.08 1.18
N LEU A 60 -11.36 -0.15 2.13
CA LEU A 60 -10.94 1.23 1.95
C LEU A 60 -9.42 1.36 1.80
N VAL A 61 -8.63 0.61 2.57
CA VAL A 61 -7.17 0.57 2.40
C VAL A 61 -6.78 0.01 1.02
N LEU A 62 -7.41 -1.09 0.58
CA LEU A 62 -7.15 -1.66 -0.75
C LEU A 62 -7.44 -0.66 -1.87
N LEU A 63 -8.54 0.08 -1.77
CA LEU A 63 -8.90 1.11 -2.75
C LEU A 63 -7.93 2.29 -2.76
N LEU A 64 -7.38 2.68 -1.61
CA LEU A 64 -6.53 3.87 -1.50
C LEU A 64 -5.03 3.58 -1.65
N ASP A 65 -4.59 2.35 -1.39
CA ASP A 65 -3.18 1.95 -1.43
C ASP A 65 -2.91 1.00 -2.60
N GLN A 66 -3.60 -0.12 -2.69
CA GLN A 66 -3.25 -1.16 -3.68
C GLN A 66 -3.79 -0.86 -5.07
N ALA A 67 -5.09 -0.56 -5.19
CA ALA A 67 -5.75 -0.27 -6.46
C ALA A 67 -5.02 0.80 -7.31
N PRO A 68 -4.62 1.98 -6.79
CA PRO A 68 -3.97 2.99 -7.62
C PRO A 68 -2.61 2.54 -8.17
N ARG A 69 -1.88 1.65 -7.48
CA ARG A 69 -0.60 1.09 -7.95
C ARG A 69 -0.76 0.22 -9.20
N ASN A 70 -1.93 -0.40 -9.39
CA ASN A 70 -2.30 -1.14 -10.59
C ASN A 70 -3.00 -0.27 -11.65
N ILE A 71 -3.99 0.52 -11.25
CA ILE A 71 -4.82 1.34 -12.15
C ILE A 71 -3.98 2.41 -12.86
N PHE A 72 -3.05 3.04 -12.14
CA PHE A 72 -2.26 4.19 -12.60
C PHE A 72 -0.75 3.88 -12.65
N ARG A 73 -0.40 2.61 -12.89
CA ARG A 73 0.99 2.12 -12.93
C ARG A 73 1.91 3.07 -13.73
N GLY A 74 3.07 3.38 -13.16
CA GLY A 74 4.08 4.22 -13.82
C GLY A 74 3.75 5.71 -13.83
N SER A 75 2.80 6.18 -13.02
CA SER A 75 2.47 7.59 -12.88
C SER A 75 2.45 8.06 -11.43
N ALA A 76 2.49 9.38 -11.21
CA ALA A 76 2.34 9.98 -9.88
C ALA A 76 1.00 9.64 -9.22
N HIS A 77 -0.05 9.38 -10.02
CA HIS A 77 -1.38 9.04 -9.52
C HIS A 77 -1.40 7.72 -8.74
N ALA A 78 -0.44 6.82 -8.96
CA ALA A 78 -0.29 5.58 -8.19
C ALA A 78 -0.06 5.82 -6.69
N TYR A 79 0.40 7.02 -6.30
CA TYR A 79 0.76 7.39 -4.92
C TYR A 79 -0.09 8.53 -4.37
N ALA A 80 -1.00 9.09 -5.18
CA ALA A 80 -1.71 10.32 -4.82
C ALA A 80 -2.62 10.13 -3.59
N THR A 81 -3.12 8.92 -3.35
CA THR A 81 -3.97 8.59 -2.20
C THR A 81 -3.22 7.95 -1.03
N ASP A 82 -1.89 7.81 -1.09
CA ASP A 82 -1.08 7.23 -0.02
C ASP A 82 -1.33 7.91 1.35
N PRO A 83 -1.44 9.25 1.47
CA PRO A 83 -1.75 9.89 2.75
C PRO A 83 -3.13 9.49 3.32
N MET A 84 -4.12 9.28 2.45
CA MET A 84 -5.46 8.84 2.86
C MET A 84 -5.43 7.38 3.31
N ALA A 85 -4.77 6.50 2.55
CA ALA A 85 -4.57 5.11 2.94
C ALA A 85 -3.90 4.98 4.31
N ARG A 86 -2.86 5.78 4.55
CA ARG A 86 -2.16 5.83 5.83
C ARG A 86 -3.06 6.26 6.97
N SER A 87 -3.90 7.29 6.77
CA SER A 87 -4.85 7.73 7.79
C SER A 87 -5.86 6.63 8.15
N VAL A 88 -6.34 5.87 7.17
CA VAL A 88 -7.23 4.71 7.39
C VAL A 88 -6.50 3.62 8.16
N ALA A 89 -5.28 3.27 7.74
CA ALA A 89 -4.46 2.24 8.38
C ALA A 89 -4.13 2.56 9.85
N ILE A 90 -3.76 3.80 10.16
CA ILE A 90 -3.52 4.26 11.54
C ILE A 90 -4.75 4.00 12.42
N ARG A 91 -5.95 4.37 11.94
CA ARG A 91 -7.20 4.14 12.70
C ARG A 91 -7.51 2.66 12.84
N ALA A 92 -7.41 1.90 11.75
CA ALA A 92 -7.72 0.47 11.73
C ALA A 92 -6.83 -0.30 12.72
N VAL A 93 -5.51 -0.08 12.67
CA VAL A 93 -4.55 -0.68 13.61
C VAL A 93 -4.82 -0.20 15.04
N GLY A 94 -5.12 1.08 15.24
CA GLY A 94 -5.47 1.62 16.55
C GLY A 94 -6.73 0.99 17.17
N HIS A 95 -7.67 0.52 16.34
CA HIS A 95 -8.87 -0.21 16.76
C HIS A 95 -8.69 -1.74 16.78
N GLY A 96 -7.51 -2.25 16.41
CA GLY A 96 -7.23 -3.69 16.31
C GLY A 96 -8.01 -4.40 15.19
N PHE A 97 -8.40 -3.68 14.14
CA PHE A 97 -9.13 -4.23 13.00
C PHE A 97 -8.26 -5.14 12.12
N ASP A 98 -6.95 -4.86 12.07
CA ASP A 98 -5.95 -5.70 11.40
C ASP A 98 -5.88 -7.12 11.99
N MET A 99 -6.24 -7.28 13.26
CA MET A 99 -6.29 -8.58 13.95
C MET A 99 -7.63 -9.32 13.77
N GLN A 100 -8.64 -8.67 13.18
CA GLN A 100 -9.98 -9.23 12.98
C GLN A 100 -10.21 -9.76 11.56
N VAL A 101 -9.32 -9.43 10.62
CA VAL A 101 -9.33 -9.98 9.27
C VAL A 101 -8.51 -11.26 9.18
N ASP A 102 -8.64 -11.94 8.05
CA ASP A 102 -7.79 -13.08 7.69
C ASP A 102 -6.29 -12.71 7.80
N PRO A 103 -5.47 -13.53 8.49
CA PRO A 103 -4.03 -13.27 8.64
C PRO A 103 -3.30 -12.98 7.32
N GLU A 104 -3.72 -13.56 6.20
CA GLU A 104 -3.09 -13.30 4.89
C GLU A 104 -3.35 -11.87 4.38
N LEU A 105 -4.48 -11.26 4.76
CA LEU A 105 -4.84 -9.90 4.34
C LEU A 105 -4.34 -8.82 5.30
N ARG A 106 -3.88 -9.22 6.49
CA ARG A 106 -3.39 -8.28 7.51
C ARG A 106 -2.29 -7.36 6.98
N THR A 107 -1.43 -7.87 6.11
CA THR A 107 -0.34 -7.11 5.46
C THR A 107 -0.84 -5.83 4.79
N PHE A 108 -2.07 -5.81 4.25
CA PHE A 108 -2.61 -4.64 3.57
C PHE A 108 -2.85 -3.46 4.50
N PHE A 109 -3.10 -3.69 5.80
CA PHE A 109 -3.13 -2.61 6.78
C PHE A 109 -1.74 -2.03 7.08
N TYR A 110 -0.67 -2.76 6.78
CA TYR A 110 0.71 -2.38 7.14
C TYR A 110 1.45 -1.71 5.99
N LEU A 111 1.12 -2.10 4.75
CA LEU A 111 1.69 -1.52 3.53
C LEU A 111 1.62 0.03 3.47
N PRO A 112 0.53 0.71 3.88
CA PRO A 112 0.50 2.17 3.88
C PRO A 112 1.59 2.83 4.73
N PHE A 113 2.04 2.19 5.82
CA PHE A 113 3.18 2.67 6.60
C PHE A 113 4.49 2.43 5.84
N MET A 114 4.67 1.24 5.28
CA MET A 114 5.83 0.87 4.45
C MET A 114 5.99 1.77 3.22
N HIS A 115 4.89 2.26 2.66
CA HIS A 115 4.89 3.13 1.47
C HIS A 115 5.15 4.61 1.77
N SER A 116 5.13 5.01 3.05
CA SER A 116 5.35 6.39 3.48
C SER A 116 6.82 6.79 3.40
N GLU A 117 7.11 8.03 3.01
CA GLU A 117 8.46 8.62 3.07
C GLU A 117 8.75 9.27 4.44
N ASP A 118 8.08 8.81 5.52
CA ASP A 118 8.27 9.27 6.90
C ASP A 118 9.00 8.20 7.73
N PRO A 119 10.15 8.52 8.38
CA PRO A 119 10.88 7.58 9.22
C PRO A 119 10.07 6.97 10.37
N VAL A 120 9.11 7.71 10.95
CA VAL A 120 8.24 7.21 12.02
C VAL A 120 7.29 6.14 11.50
N ASP A 121 6.74 6.34 10.30
CA ASP A 121 5.90 5.33 9.65
C ASP A 121 6.72 4.08 9.29
N GLN A 122 7.98 4.24 8.86
CA GLN A 122 8.86 3.10 8.57
C GLN A 122 9.15 2.26 9.82
N GLN A 123 9.47 2.92 10.95
CA GLN A 123 9.63 2.22 12.22
C GLN A 123 8.36 1.48 12.61
N ARG A 124 7.19 2.12 12.44
CA ARG A 124 5.89 1.49 12.72
C ARG A 124 5.62 0.29 11.82
N SER A 125 5.97 0.38 10.54
CA SER A 125 5.87 -0.73 9.59
C SER A 125 6.67 -1.94 10.09
N VAL A 126 7.94 -1.75 10.45
CA VAL A 126 8.79 -2.83 10.96
C VAL A 126 8.20 -3.49 12.20
N GLU A 127 7.75 -2.71 13.18
CA GLU A 127 7.09 -3.25 14.39
C GLU A 127 5.87 -4.11 14.07
N LEU A 128 5.02 -3.65 13.14
CA LEU A 128 3.82 -4.37 12.74
C LEU A 128 4.16 -5.70 12.05
N TYR A 129 5.12 -5.69 11.12
CA TYR A 129 5.54 -6.92 10.44
C TYR A 129 6.28 -7.89 11.37
N GLN A 130 7.06 -7.40 12.35
CA GLN A 130 7.70 -8.24 13.36
C GLN A 130 6.71 -8.91 14.32
N SER A 131 5.49 -8.37 14.45
CA SER A 131 4.41 -9.00 15.21
C SER A 131 3.76 -10.18 14.46
N MET A 132 4.04 -10.35 13.17
CA MET A 132 3.50 -11.47 12.38
C MET A 132 4.25 -12.76 12.68
N THR A 133 3.52 -13.88 12.71
CA THR A 133 4.09 -15.21 13.00
C THR A 133 4.87 -15.81 11.83
N SER A 134 4.72 -15.26 10.63
CA SER A 134 5.37 -15.76 9.42
C SER A 134 6.86 -15.40 9.42
N PRO A 135 7.79 -16.38 9.37
CA PRO A 135 9.22 -16.10 9.34
C PRO A 135 9.60 -15.19 8.17
N GLY A 136 10.36 -14.13 8.45
CA GLY A 136 10.83 -13.17 7.44
C GLY A 136 9.76 -12.21 6.90
N ALA A 137 8.61 -12.10 7.57
CA ALA A 137 7.55 -11.15 7.19
C ALA A 137 8.05 -9.69 7.19
N ASP A 138 9.05 -9.36 8.00
CA ASP A 138 9.63 -8.02 8.14
C ASP A 138 10.73 -7.70 7.11
N LYS A 139 11.15 -8.67 6.28
CA LYS A 139 12.21 -8.47 5.28
C LYS A 139 11.98 -7.22 4.43
N TRP A 140 10.77 -7.07 3.89
CA TRP A 140 10.45 -5.92 3.05
C TRP A 140 10.30 -4.64 3.86
N ALA A 141 9.83 -4.71 5.11
CA ALA A 141 9.71 -3.55 5.97
C ALA A 141 11.09 -2.97 6.31
N LEU A 142 12.04 -3.84 6.66
CA LEU A 142 13.44 -3.46 6.91
C LEU A 142 14.10 -2.88 5.66
N HIS A 143 13.83 -3.44 4.48
CA HIS A 143 14.34 -2.90 3.21
C HIS A 143 13.85 -1.48 2.96
N HIS A 144 12.54 -1.22 3.12
CA HIS A 144 11.97 0.12 2.95
C HIS A 144 12.51 1.10 3.99
N GLN A 145 12.59 0.67 5.26
CA GLN A 145 13.16 1.48 6.33
C GLN A 145 14.60 1.90 6.00
N GLY A 146 15.46 0.97 5.57
CA GLY A 146 16.85 1.29 5.21
C GLY A 146 16.98 2.29 4.06
N ILE A 147 16.06 2.25 3.08
CA ILE A 147 16.03 3.25 1.99
C ILE A 147 15.66 4.64 2.54
N ILE A 148 14.64 4.72 3.39
CA ILE A 148 14.21 5.98 4.00
C ILE A 148 15.26 6.51 4.98
N GLU A 149 15.93 5.67 5.77
CA GLU A 149 17.05 6.08 6.62
C GLU A 149 18.21 6.64 5.80
N ARG A 150 18.50 6.05 4.64
CA ARG A 150 19.60 6.48 3.77
C ARG A 150 19.31 7.76 3.00
N PHE A 151 18.09 7.92 2.48
CA PHE A 151 17.77 8.98 1.52
C PHE A 151 16.65 9.94 1.97
N GLY A 152 15.92 9.61 3.03
CA GLY A 152 14.75 10.36 3.50
C GLY A 152 13.52 10.25 2.59
N ARG A 153 13.61 9.46 1.52
CA ARG A 153 12.58 9.29 0.48
C ARG A 153 12.89 8.07 -0.39
N PHE A 154 11.99 7.68 -1.27
CA PHE A 154 12.19 6.61 -2.25
C PHE A 154 12.75 7.18 -3.58
N PRO A 155 14.03 6.94 -3.92
CA PRO A 155 14.63 7.57 -5.10
C PRO A 155 14.01 7.12 -6.42
N HIS A 156 13.48 5.89 -6.49
CA HIS A 156 12.80 5.38 -7.67
C HIS A 156 11.51 6.15 -8.02
N ARG A 157 10.95 6.93 -7.06
CA ARG A 157 9.78 7.79 -7.29
C ARG A 157 10.16 9.19 -7.79
N ASN A 158 11.46 9.54 -7.82
CA ASN A 158 11.92 10.87 -8.19
C ASN A 158 11.39 11.35 -9.55
N PRO A 159 11.48 10.56 -10.64
CA PRO A 159 10.95 10.99 -11.95
C PRO A 159 9.44 11.19 -11.93
N LEU A 160 8.71 10.35 -11.19
CA LEU A 160 7.25 10.39 -11.08
C LEU A 160 6.78 11.65 -10.34
N PHE A 161 7.57 12.13 -9.38
CA PHE A 161 7.28 13.34 -8.61
C PHE A 161 8.01 14.60 -9.12
N GLY A 162 8.71 14.53 -10.27
CA GLY A 162 9.48 15.65 -10.80
C GLY A 162 10.64 16.10 -9.91
N ARG A 163 11.16 15.21 -9.05
CA ARG A 163 12.30 15.50 -8.16
C ARG A 163 13.60 15.21 -8.89
N ALA A 164 14.61 16.05 -8.68
CA ALA A 164 15.97 15.72 -9.09
C ALA A 164 16.59 14.69 -8.13
N SER A 165 17.22 13.65 -8.69
CA SER A 165 18.03 12.70 -7.93
C SER A 165 19.36 13.32 -7.53
N THR A 166 19.80 13.09 -6.31
CA THR A 166 21.16 13.39 -5.86
C THR A 166 22.16 12.41 -6.50
N PRO A 167 23.47 12.73 -6.54
CA PRO A 167 24.47 11.78 -7.03
C PRO A 167 24.46 10.42 -6.31
N ALA A 168 24.22 10.42 -4.99
CA ALA A 168 24.14 9.18 -4.20
C ALA A 168 22.89 8.34 -4.52
N GLU A 169 21.76 9.01 -4.77
CA GLU A 169 20.53 8.35 -5.22
C GLU A 169 20.69 7.78 -6.63
N GLN A 170 21.34 8.52 -7.54
CA GLN A 170 21.59 8.07 -8.91
C GLN A 170 22.49 6.83 -8.94
N ALA A 171 23.61 6.85 -8.21
CA ALA A 171 24.50 5.69 -8.11
C ALA A 171 23.77 4.46 -7.56
N TRP A 172 22.94 4.63 -6.52
CA TRP A 172 22.16 3.53 -5.97
C TRP A 172 21.12 2.97 -6.96
N LEU A 173 20.47 3.84 -7.76
CA LEU A 173 19.56 3.39 -8.82
C LEU A 173 20.28 2.59 -9.91
N GLU A 174 21.52 2.96 -10.25
CA GLU A 174 22.36 2.27 -11.24
C GLU A 174 22.85 0.89 -10.75
N GLU A 175 22.98 0.70 -9.43
CA GLU A 175 23.36 -0.56 -8.78
C GLU A 175 22.19 -1.56 -8.63
N GLY A 176 21.01 -1.24 -9.17
CA GLY A 176 19.79 -2.07 -9.12
C GLY A 176 18.66 -1.47 -8.28
N GLY A 177 18.94 -0.41 -7.51
CA GLY A 177 17.95 0.41 -6.84
C GLY A 177 17.04 -0.38 -5.90
N PHE A 178 15.73 -0.20 -6.06
CA PHE A 178 14.77 -0.82 -5.15
C PHE A 178 14.74 -2.36 -5.23
N GLY A 179 15.11 -2.94 -6.37
CA GLY A 179 15.10 -4.37 -6.62
C GLY A 179 16.43 -5.10 -6.34
N SER A 180 17.46 -4.38 -5.91
CA SER A 180 18.78 -4.95 -5.54
C SER A 180 18.74 -5.69 -4.20
#